data_AF-A0A7S1IZB7-F1
#
_entry.id   AF-A0A7S1IZB7-F1
#
_cell.length_a   1.000
_cell.length_b   1.000
_cell.length_c   1.000
_cell.angle_alpha   90.00
_cell.angle_beta   90.00
_cell.angle_gamma   90.00
#
_symmetry.space_group_name_H-M   'P 1'
#
loop_
_entity.id
_entity.type
_entity.pdbx_description
1 polymer ?
#
loop_
_entity_poly.entity_id
_entity_poly.type
_entity_poly.pdbx_seq_one_letter_code
_entity_poly.pdbx_strand_id
1 'polypeptide(L)'
;GPPQSIEAFDISHLQGQGTVAGRAVLLRGAPAPGQYEVYSVGDASPGDDCAALAAAMRLRFAWQRSSSDHSPPDPPPDLVLIDGGRGQLGAVLKALEDTGQIVPALSLAKGQETLFIPGRAAPVRLPPDSPVLLL
;
A
#
# COMPACT_ATOMS: atom_id res chain seq x y z
N GLY A 1 11.58 16.93 1.74
CA GLY A 1 11.43 16.95 0.26
C GLY A 1 10.29 16.03 -0.14
N PRO A 2 9.93 15.94 -1.43
CA PRO A 2 8.97 14.93 -1.89
C PRO A 2 9.54 13.51 -1.65
N PRO A 3 8.68 12.50 -1.41
CA PRO A 3 9.11 11.11 -1.27
C PRO A 3 9.88 10.66 -2.52
N GLN A 4 10.99 9.95 -2.32
CA GLN A 4 11.83 9.41 -3.39
C GLN A 4 11.44 7.97 -3.73
N SER A 5 10.79 7.24 -2.82
CA SER A 5 10.19 5.93 -3.08
C SER A 5 8.75 5.89 -2.57
N ILE A 6 7.83 5.49 -3.44
CA ILE A 6 6.42 5.27 -3.10
C ILE A 6 6.05 3.84 -3.49
N GLU A 7 5.49 3.08 -2.56
CA GLU A 7 4.90 1.77 -2.85
C GLU A 7 3.38 1.88 -2.80
N ALA A 8 2.73 1.64 -3.94
CA ALA A 8 1.28 1.65 -4.08
C ALA A 8 0.72 0.23 -4.04
N PHE A 9 -0.30 -0.01 -3.23
CA PHE A 9 -0.96 -1.31 -3.07
C PHE A 9 -2.42 -1.26 -3.53
N ASP A 10 -2.81 -2.27 -4.32
CA ASP A 10 -4.18 -2.53 -4.76
C ASP A 10 -4.56 -4.00 -4.51
N ILE A 11 -5.83 -4.24 -4.17
CA ILE A 11 -6.35 -5.60 -3.95
C ILE A 11 -7.13 -6.05 -5.18
N SER A 12 -6.77 -7.21 -5.68
CA SER A 12 -7.44 -7.85 -6.81
C SER A 12 -7.98 -9.22 -6.41
N HIS A 13 -9.26 -9.46 -6.72
CA HIS A 13 -9.89 -10.77 -6.55
C HIS A 13 -9.92 -11.49 -7.90
N LEU A 14 -9.19 -12.60 -7.99
CA LEU A 14 -9.22 -13.46 -9.17
C LEU A 14 -10.22 -14.58 -8.93
N GLN A 15 -11.22 -14.71 -9.81
CA GLN A 15 -12.23 -15.76 -9.69
C GLN A 15 -11.56 -17.15 -9.68
N GLY A 16 -11.66 -17.86 -8.55
CA GLY A 16 -11.12 -19.20 -8.36
C GLY A 16 -9.61 -19.29 -8.07
N GLN A 17 -8.90 -18.16 -7.86
CA GLN A 17 -7.45 -18.14 -7.62
C GLN A 17 -7.03 -17.41 -6.34
N GLY A 18 -8.00 -17.10 -5.47
CA GLY A 18 -7.77 -16.39 -4.20
C GLY A 18 -7.62 -14.87 -4.38
N THR A 19 -7.31 -14.20 -3.29
CA THR A 19 -7.09 -12.75 -3.25
C THR A 19 -5.59 -12.45 -3.32
N VAL A 20 -5.22 -11.46 -4.13
CA VAL A 20 -3.84 -11.00 -4.29
C VAL A 20 -3.74 -9.51 -4.03
N ALA A 21 -2.59 -9.07 -3.52
CA ALA A 21 -2.23 -7.67 -3.41
C ALA A 21 -1.12 -7.35 -4.40
N GLY A 22 -1.36 -6.43 -5.33
CA GLY A 22 -0.34 -5.91 -6.23
C GLY A 22 0.40 -4.74 -5.60
N ARG A 23 1.73 -4.71 -5.72
CA ARG A 23 2.59 -3.61 -5.27
C ARG A 23 3.28 -2.97 -6.47
N ALA A 24 2.85 -1.77 -6.82
CA ALA A 24 3.54 -0.92 -7.79
C ALA A 24 4.52 0.01 -7.07
N VAL A 25 5.66 0.30 -7.70
CA VAL A 25 6.70 1.15 -7.11
C VAL A 25 6.92 2.37 -7.99
N LEU A 26 6.97 3.55 -7.38
CA LEU A 26 7.46 4.77 -8.00
C LEU A 26 8.79 5.17 -7.35
N LEU A 27 9.82 5.36 -8.17
CA LEU A 27 11.12 5.85 -7.75
C LEU A 27 11.36 7.23 -8.36
N ARG A 28 11.57 8.22 -7.49
CA ARG A 28 11.81 9.63 -7.85
C ARG A 28 10.74 10.19 -8.79
N GLY A 29 9.49 9.78 -8.56
CA GLY A 29 8.33 10.19 -9.34
C GLY A 29 8.12 9.43 -10.65
N ALA A 30 8.95 8.42 -10.98
CA ALA A 30 8.79 7.60 -12.18
C ALA A 30 8.36 6.17 -11.81
N PRO A 31 7.44 5.54 -12.56
CA PRO A 31 7.11 4.13 -12.38
C PRO A 31 8.35 3.23 -12.53
N ALA A 32 8.48 2.26 -11.63
CA ALA A 32 9.52 1.24 -11.65
C ALA A 32 8.89 -0.15 -11.91
N PRO A 33 8.44 -0.45 -13.15
CA PRO A 33 7.67 -1.66 -13.43
C PRO A 33 8.42 -2.96 -13.14
N GLY A 34 9.76 -2.94 -13.20
CA GLY A 34 10.60 -4.09 -12.82
C GLY A 34 10.62 -4.41 -11.31
N GLN A 35 10.03 -3.56 -10.47
CA GLN A 35 9.86 -3.79 -9.03
C GLN A 35 8.40 -4.10 -8.65
N TYR A 36 7.53 -4.30 -9.66
CA TYR A 36 6.16 -4.74 -9.41
C TYR A 36 6.17 -6.13 -8.79
N GLU A 37 5.50 -6.28 -7.65
CA GLU A 37 5.38 -7.54 -6.93
C GLU A 37 3.92 -7.88 -6.67
N VAL A 38 3.62 -9.17 -6.57
CA VAL A 38 2.29 -9.69 -6.24
C VAL A 38 2.40 -10.56 -5.00
N TYR A 39 1.62 -10.24 -3.98
CA TYR A 39 1.50 -11.03 -2.76
C TYR A 39 0.23 -11.86 -2.82
N SER A 40 0.37 -13.19 -2.70
CA SER A 40 -0.79 -14.04 -2.45
C SER A 40 -1.19 -13.90 -0.98
N VAL A 41 -2.40 -13.38 -0.74
CA VAL A 41 -2.93 -13.09 0.60
C VAL A 41 -4.08 -14.03 0.99
N GLY A 42 -4.23 -15.13 0.23
CA GLY A 42 -5.12 -16.25 0.53
C GLY A 42 -6.58 -16.01 0.17
N ASP A 43 -7.45 -16.85 0.71
CA ASP A 43 -8.90 -16.82 0.47
C ASP A 43 -9.59 -15.75 1.35
N ALA A 44 -9.12 -14.50 1.25
CA ALA A 44 -9.88 -13.39 1.80
C ALA A 44 -11.26 -13.39 1.16
N SER A 45 -12.31 -13.41 1.98
CA SER A 45 -13.69 -13.36 1.49
C SER A 45 -13.89 -12.08 0.68
N PRO A 46 -14.71 -12.09 -0.39
CA PRO A 46 -15.01 -10.88 -1.15
C PRO A 46 -15.45 -9.74 -0.22
N GLY A 47 -14.75 -8.61 -0.27
CA GLY A 47 -14.99 -7.46 0.61
C GLY A 47 -14.10 -7.38 1.86
N ASP A 48 -13.18 -8.33 2.08
CA ASP A 48 -12.19 -8.29 3.17
C ASP A 48 -10.82 -7.73 2.74
N ASP A 49 -10.83 -6.65 1.95
CA ASP A 49 -9.62 -5.97 1.49
C ASP A 49 -8.76 -5.45 2.65
N CYS A 50 -9.41 -5.16 3.79
CA CYS A 50 -8.69 -4.75 5.00
C CYS A 50 -7.78 -5.87 5.51
N ALA A 51 -8.28 -7.11 5.62
CA ALA A 51 -7.42 -8.24 6.00
C ALA A 51 -6.38 -8.55 4.92
N ALA A 52 -6.76 -8.48 3.65
CA ALA A 52 -5.86 -8.69 2.52
C ALA A 52 -4.66 -7.72 2.53
N LEU A 53 -4.92 -6.42 2.71
CA LEU A 53 -3.88 -5.40 2.83
C LEU A 53 -3.02 -5.59 4.08
N ALA A 54 -3.63 -5.93 5.22
CA ALA A 54 -2.87 -6.21 6.44
C ALA A 54 -1.94 -7.41 6.26
N ALA A 55 -2.37 -8.45 5.56
CA ALA A 55 -1.53 -9.60 5.21
C ALA A 55 -0.39 -9.19 4.25
N ALA A 56 -0.68 -8.37 3.23
CA ALA A 56 0.33 -7.85 2.32
C ALA A 56 1.42 -7.06 3.06
N MET A 57 1.06 -6.19 4.01
CA MET A 57 2.03 -5.46 4.84
C MET A 57 2.92 -6.41 5.65
N ARG A 58 2.32 -7.44 6.27
CA ARG A 58 3.10 -8.44 7.03
C ARG A 58 4.09 -9.17 6.13
N LEU A 59 3.71 -9.53 4.91
CA LEU A 59 4.60 -10.18 3.94
C LEU A 59 5.71 -9.23 3.48
N ARG A 60 5.36 -8.01 3.08
CA ARG A 60 6.30 -6.96 2.62
C ARG A 60 7.37 -6.65 3.66
N PHE A 61 7.03 -6.66 4.95
CA PHE A 61 7.94 -6.31 6.05
C PHE A 61 8.42 -7.50 6.89
N ALA A 62 8.13 -8.74 6.49
CA ALA A 62 8.51 -9.94 7.24
C ALA A 62 10.04 -10.14 7.33
N TRP A 63 10.80 -9.74 6.29
CA TRP A 63 12.25 -9.92 6.22
C TRP A 63 13.00 -9.14 7.31
N GLN A 64 12.45 -8.05 7.85
CA GLN A 64 13.09 -7.30 8.96
C GLN A 64 13.11 -8.07 10.27
N ARG A 65 12.36 -9.17 10.40
CA ARG A 65 12.30 -10.00 11.60
C ARG A 65 13.26 -11.20 11.57
N SER A 66 13.87 -11.50 10.42
CA SER A 66 14.84 -12.58 10.27
C SER A 66 16.26 -12.06 10.44
N SER A 67 16.84 -12.32 11.62
CA SER A 67 18.17 -11.82 12.04
C SER A 67 19.36 -12.58 11.44
N SER A 68 19.16 -13.45 10.46
CA SER A 68 20.19 -14.36 9.96
C SER A 68 20.39 -14.17 8.47
N ASP A 69 21.19 -13.15 8.14
CA ASP A 69 21.66 -12.85 6.80
C ASP A 69 20.53 -12.44 5.83
N HIS A 70 20.87 -11.68 4.80
CA HIS A 70 19.97 -11.09 3.79
C HIS A 70 19.46 -9.72 4.21
N SER A 71 20.15 -8.69 3.71
CA SER A 71 19.56 -7.38 3.47
C SER A 71 18.16 -7.54 2.87
N PRO A 72 17.23 -6.61 3.12
CA PRO A 72 16.02 -6.50 2.32
C PRO A 72 16.30 -6.71 0.83
N PRO A 73 15.42 -7.37 0.06
CA PRO A 73 15.48 -7.25 -1.39
C PRO A 73 15.44 -5.76 -1.82
N ASP A 74 14.76 -4.92 -1.02
CA ASP A 74 14.61 -3.47 -1.19
C ASP A 74 14.32 -2.72 0.16
N PRO A 75 14.93 -1.54 0.40
CA PRO A 75 14.72 -0.77 1.63
C PRO A 75 13.24 -0.37 1.81
N PRO A 76 12.79 -0.02 3.04
CA PRO A 76 11.44 0.51 3.25
C PRO A 76 11.17 1.74 2.38
N PRO A 77 9.93 1.92 1.87
CA PRO A 77 9.61 3.09 1.08
C PRO A 77 9.46 4.34 1.95
N ASP A 78 9.59 5.53 1.33
CA ASP A 78 9.30 6.79 2.00
C ASP A 78 7.79 6.99 2.26
N LEU A 79 6.95 6.33 1.46
CA LEU A 79 5.49 6.41 1.53
C LEU A 79 4.83 5.14 1.02
N VAL A 80 3.84 4.63 1.76
CA VAL A 80 2.87 3.64 1.28
C VAL A 80 1.61 4.36 0.80
N LEU A 81 1.14 4.02 -0.40
CA LEU A 81 -0.11 4.50 -0.95
C LEU A 81 -1.08 3.32 -1.12
N ILE A 82 -2.32 3.47 -0.69
CA ILE A 82 -3.35 2.44 -0.80
C ILE A 82 -4.41 2.90 -1.79
N ASP A 83 -4.70 2.09 -2.80
CA ASP A 83 -5.85 2.29 -3.68
C ASP A 83 -7.12 1.84 -2.95
N GLY A 84 -7.69 2.77 -2.18
CA GLY A 84 -8.64 2.39 -1.15
C GLY A 84 -9.18 3.50 -0.25
N GLY A 85 -10.22 3.14 0.50
CA GLY A 85 -10.90 3.99 1.46
C GLY A 85 -10.26 4.01 2.85
N ARG A 86 -10.89 4.79 3.75
CA ARG A 86 -10.44 5.00 5.14
C ARG A 86 -10.27 3.71 5.94
N GLY A 87 -11.16 2.72 5.75
CA GLY A 87 -11.08 1.44 6.47
C GLY A 87 -9.81 0.67 6.14
N GLN A 88 -9.49 0.57 4.85
CA GLN A 88 -8.28 -0.06 4.32
C GLN A 88 -7.02 0.67 4.81
N LEU A 89 -7.02 2.01 4.82
CA LEU A 89 -5.93 2.80 5.43
C LEU A 89 -5.72 2.44 6.92
N GLY A 90 -6.80 2.32 7.70
CA GLY A 90 -6.72 1.93 9.10
C GLY A 90 -6.10 0.55 9.31
N ALA A 91 -6.45 -0.42 8.47
CA ALA A 91 -5.87 -1.76 8.52
C ALA A 91 -4.37 -1.77 8.21
N VAL A 92 -3.95 -0.99 7.22
CA VAL A 92 -2.53 -0.84 6.84
C VAL A 92 -1.73 -0.19 7.97
N LEU A 93 -2.23 0.91 8.55
CA LEU A 93 -1.56 1.57 9.68
C LEU A 93 -1.36 0.62 10.86
N LYS A 94 -2.39 -0.18 11.20
CA LYS A 94 -2.29 -1.18 12.26
C LYS A 94 -1.24 -2.25 11.93
N ALA A 95 -1.22 -2.74 10.70
CA ALA A 95 -0.26 -3.76 10.28
C ALA A 95 1.19 -3.25 10.26
N LEU A 96 1.41 -1.98 9.86
CA LEU A 96 2.71 -1.31 9.95
C LEU A 96 3.17 -1.19 11.42
N GLU A 97 2.27 -0.80 12.32
CA GLU A 97 2.54 -0.77 13.77
C GLU A 97 2.91 -2.16 14.31
N ASP A 98 2.13 -3.20 13.97
CA ASP A 98 2.37 -4.59 14.41
C ASP A 98 3.72 -5.15 13.91
N THR A 99 4.20 -4.64 12.78
CA THR A 99 5.50 -4.99 12.19
C THR A 99 6.64 -4.07 12.63
N GLY A 100 6.37 -3.10 13.51
CA GLY A 100 7.35 -2.16 14.04
C GLY A 100 7.84 -1.11 13.04
N GLN A 101 7.11 -0.91 11.94
CA GLN A 101 7.48 0.03 10.88
C GLN A 101 6.98 1.44 11.17
N ILE A 102 7.82 2.43 10.87
CA ILE A 102 7.50 3.87 10.99
C ILE A 102 7.42 4.48 9.59
N VAL A 103 6.68 3.83 8.70
CA VAL A 103 6.49 4.27 7.31
C VAL A 103 5.17 5.05 7.21
N PRO A 104 5.15 6.28 6.66
CA PRO A 104 3.91 7.00 6.38
C PRO A 104 3.01 6.23 5.41
N ALA A 105 1.71 6.25 5.63
CA ALA A 105 0.72 5.65 4.72
C ALA A 105 -0.41 6.63 4.42
N LEU A 106 -0.87 6.63 3.17
CA LEU A 106 -2.02 7.40 2.67
C LEU A 106 -2.93 6.48 1.87
N SER A 107 -4.20 6.84 1.71
CA SER A 107 -5.08 6.15 0.77
C SER A 107 -5.75 7.10 -0.21
N LEU A 108 -5.92 6.65 -1.45
CA LEU A 108 -6.62 7.33 -2.52
C LEU A 108 -7.85 6.52 -2.87
N ALA A 109 -9.04 7.05 -2.56
CA ALA A 109 -10.29 6.39 -2.94
C ALA A 109 -10.72 6.80 -4.35
N LYS A 110 -10.94 5.80 -5.20
CA LYS A 110 -11.51 5.94 -6.56
C LYS A 110 -12.89 6.61 -6.56
N GLY A 111 -13.22 7.24 -7.68
CA GLY A 111 -14.52 7.86 -7.95
C GLY A 111 -14.67 9.31 -7.49
N GLN A 112 -14.03 9.70 -6.38
CA GLN A 112 -14.00 11.11 -5.92
C GLN A 112 -12.59 11.63 -5.67
N GLU A 113 -11.57 10.88 -6.07
CA GLU A 113 -10.16 11.29 -6.01
C GLU A 113 -9.79 11.84 -4.65
N THR A 114 -10.22 11.09 -3.64
CA THR A 114 -10.25 11.54 -2.26
C THR A 114 -9.11 10.92 -1.50
N LEU A 115 -8.18 11.76 -1.04
CA LEU A 115 -7.05 11.39 -0.20
C LEU A 115 -7.47 11.33 1.27
N PHE A 116 -7.16 10.21 1.90
CA PHE A 116 -7.23 10.04 3.35
C PHE A 116 -5.82 10.12 3.93
N ILE A 117 -5.66 11.05 4.88
CA ILE A 117 -4.39 11.34 5.56
C ILE A 117 -4.55 11.01 7.04
N PRO A 118 -3.69 10.16 7.64
CA PRO A 118 -3.73 9.89 9.08
C PRO A 118 -3.67 11.17 9.90
N GLY A 119 -4.49 11.25 10.96
CA GLY A 119 -4.57 12.45 11.82
C GLY A 119 -5.38 13.61 11.26
N ARG A 120 -5.87 13.55 10.02
CA ARG A 120 -6.74 14.57 9.43
C ARG A 120 -8.20 14.09 9.39
N ALA A 121 -9.10 14.80 10.07
CA ALA A 121 -10.51 14.41 10.15
C ALA A 121 -11.23 14.49 8.79
N ALA A 122 -11.04 15.59 8.07
CA ALA A 122 -11.62 15.84 6.75
C ALA A 122 -10.68 15.33 5.64
N PRO A 123 -11.15 14.46 4.73
CA PRO A 123 -10.34 14.00 3.61
C PRO A 123 -10.07 15.15 2.61
N VAL A 124 -9.03 15.01 1.80
CA VAL A 124 -8.67 15.98 0.77
C VAL A 124 -9.21 15.50 -0.56
N ARG A 125 -10.14 16.23 -1.16
CA ARG A 125 -10.54 15.98 -2.55
C ARG A 125 -9.50 16.60 -3.46
N LEU A 126 -8.92 15.81 -4.34
CA LEU A 126 -8.06 16.31 -5.39
C LEU A 126 -8.92 17.02 -6.46
N PRO A 127 -8.43 18.13 -7.04
CA PRO A 127 -9.03 18.70 -8.24
C PRO A 127 -9.03 17.68 -9.39
N PRO A 128 -10.04 17.63 -10.26
CA PRO A 128 -10.10 16.67 -11.38
C PRO A 128 -8.96 16.80 -12.40
N ASP A 129 -8.28 17.94 -12.42
CA ASP A 129 -7.12 18.27 -13.25
C ASP A 129 -5.79 18.11 -12.48
N SER A 130 -5.83 17.53 -11.28
CA SER A 130 -4.65 17.36 -10.46
C SER A 130 -3.65 16.40 -11.15
N PRO A 131 -2.37 16.79 -11.29
CA PRO A 131 -1.34 15.91 -11.85
C PRO A 131 -1.18 14.58 -11.09
N VAL A 132 -1.64 14.54 -9.83
CA VAL A 132 -1.59 13.36 -8.95
C VAL A 132 -2.49 12.22 -9.43
N LEU A 133 -3.47 12.52 -10.30
CA LEU A 133 -4.47 11.57 -10.81
C LEU A 133 -4.02 10.85 -12.09
N LEU A 134 -2.90 11.29 -12.67
CA LEU A 134 -2.32 10.77 -13.90
C LEU A 134 -1.10 9.87 -13.65
N LEU A 135 -0.80 9.58 -12.37
CA LEU A 135 0.27 8.68 -11.92
C LEU A 135 -0.22 7.23 -11.86
#